data_AF-A0A3L5TV64-F1
#
_entry.id   AF-A0A3L5TV64-F1
#
_cell.length_a   1.000
_cell.length_b   1.000
_cell.length_c   1.000
_cell.angle_alpha   90.00
_cell.angle_beta   90.00
_cell.angle_gamma   90.00
#
_symmetry.space_group_name_H-M   'P 1'
#
loop_
_entity.id
_entity.type
_entity.pdbx_description
1 polymer ?
#
loop_
_entity_poly.entity_id
_entity_poly.type
_entity_poly.pdbx_seq_one_letter_code
_entity_poly.pdbx_strand_id
1 'polypeptide(L)'
;LSLIRKQREVFPSSSKTALSRLESMLQCLGQIHVMKIYKHVCPFNNELPLLVKPIVKKGTIEWYERVLHLTQKKVKAQNSEDDMIHSLIEMTNTLNIDLAAADTCYNPLYERILNVTYFDITFRQLEKVLDVEFHKTVQQTLRKPDSTIRTEIQESKGNIGTGLFELYLALQEFSSFRERLVMGERKQKLHIVQYYQWFRFAVQKWLDIAKTKAKQRIHRAVQLDKVVDVKSGVKYSTSSVDVVCCFAQITEFWKQLKWPDLVDAFPLVQQIIKDICDGAVLYADLIHQKLIAEGYYDEEGQFDISEPLCITINNVEHVRKALKPLPDTLQFDRLQSELDKSNVRIQTNLYTMIKESDSNMSKKIKTVVDRVADKMRPDIKKDVFHLNWAPETVPAEDAVGDLMTYLDNNLLTLNSNLLKSNFDRILQSIWEELLEEFKEVIETEEPRQTLFYKRMYEALGLLVDFFNANEKGLTMAELQSKEFKDLKNRLSLYKMDTFALMEKFYEEKLEQQV
;
A
#
# COMPACT_ATOMS: atom_id res chain seq x y z
N LEU A 1 -7.66 30.40 46.80
CA LEU A 1 -6.85 29.15 46.80
C LEU A 1 -7.70 27.87 46.80
N SER A 2 -8.64 27.68 47.75
CA SER A 2 -9.56 26.51 47.74
C SER A 2 -10.37 26.37 46.43
N LEU A 3 -10.91 27.48 45.91
CA LEU A 3 -11.64 27.50 44.63
C LEU A 3 -10.78 27.09 43.42
N ILE A 4 -9.48 27.41 43.44
CA ILE A 4 -8.51 26.99 42.40
C ILE A 4 -8.30 25.47 42.45
N ARG A 5 -8.22 24.87 43.65
CA ARG A 5 -8.11 23.41 43.82
C ARG A 5 -9.30 22.67 43.21
N LYS A 6 -10.50 23.23 43.30
CA LYS A 6 -11.75 22.68 42.74
C LYS A 6 -12.17 23.33 41.42
N GLN A 7 -11.23 23.92 40.68
CA GLN A 7 -11.60 24.77 39.54
C GLN A 7 -12.44 24.06 38.47
N ARG A 8 -12.21 22.76 38.25
CA ARG A 8 -12.95 21.97 37.24
C ARG A 8 -14.44 21.85 37.56
N GLU A 9 -14.80 21.95 38.84
CA GLU A 9 -16.18 21.89 39.33
C GLU A 9 -16.80 23.29 39.37
N VAL A 10 -16.02 24.28 39.81
CA VAL A 10 -16.51 25.65 40.05
C VAL A 10 -16.54 26.46 38.76
N PHE A 11 -15.60 26.22 37.85
CA PHE A 11 -15.38 26.98 36.63
C PHE A 11 -15.24 26.07 35.40
N PRO A 12 -16.30 25.35 35.00
CA PRO A 12 -16.23 24.42 33.88
C PRO A 12 -15.98 25.15 32.55
N SER A 13 -15.19 24.53 31.68
CA SER A 13 -14.80 25.07 30.37
C SER A 13 -15.97 25.23 29.40
N SER A 14 -17.09 24.51 29.63
CA SER A 14 -18.32 24.63 28.85
C SER A 14 -19.06 25.95 29.06
N SER A 15 -18.78 26.69 30.14
CA SER A 15 -19.47 27.94 30.47
C SER A 15 -18.56 29.15 30.33
N LYS A 16 -18.81 29.98 29.31
CA LYS A 16 -18.08 31.25 29.11
C LYS A 16 -18.19 32.17 30.33
N THR A 17 -19.35 32.22 30.97
CA THR A 17 -19.58 33.01 32.18
C THR A 17 -18.71 32.51 33.35
N ALA A 18 -18.54 31.19 33.47
CA ALA A 18 -17.70 30.62 34.51
C ALA A 18 -16.21 30.92 34.26
N LEU A 19 -15.76 30.86 33.01
CA LEU A 19 -14.39 31.26 32.63
C LEU A 19 -14.10 32.74 32.89
N SER A 20 -15.06 33.63 32.61
CA SER A 20 -14.91 35.07 32.92
C SER A 20 -14.85 35.32 34.44
N ARG A 21 -15.60 34.56 35.24
CA ARG A 21 -15.50 34.59 36.71
C ARG A 21 -14.14 34.07 37.21
N LEU A 22 -13.63 33.00 36.60
CA LEU A 22 -12.28 32.49 36.88
C LEU A 22 -11.23 33.56 36.58
N GLU A 23 -11.29 34.17 35.40
CA GLU A 23 -10.39 35.25 35.00
C GLU A 23 -10.40 36.40 36.02
N SER A 24 -11.58 36.90 36.37
CA SER A 24 -11.75 37.98 37.36
C SER A 24 -11.16 37.58 38.72
N MET A 25 -11.39 36.33 39.16
CA MET A 25 -10.84 35.82 40.41
C MET A 25 -9.31 35.74 40.38
N LEU A 26 -8.72 35.27 39.27
CA LEU A 26 -7.27 35.18 39.11
C LEU A 26 -6.64 36.58 39.07
N GLN A 27 -7.29 37.55 38.42
CA GLN A 27 -6.84 38.95 38.39
C GLN A 27 -6.83 39.57 39.80
N CYS A 28 -7.93 39.41 40.56
CA CYS A 28 -8.00 39.86 41.94
C CYS A 28 -6.88 39.23 42.80
N LEU A 29 -6.66 37.92 42.64
CA LEU A 29 -5.61 37.22 43.38
C LEU A 29 -4.20 37.73 43.02
N GLY A 30 -3.96 38.00 41.73
CA GLY A 30 -2.74 38.61 41.22
C GLY A 30 -2.50 40.00 41.82
N GLN A 31 -3.52 40.87 41.80
CA GLN A 31 -3.41 42.22 42.35
C GLN A 31 -3.16 42.22 43.86
N ILE A 32 -3.85 41.37 44.63
CA ILE A 32 -3.62 41.26 46.08
C ILE A 32 -2.16 40.95 46.40
N HIS A 33 -1.54 40.02 45.67
CA HIS A 33 -0.14 39.63 45.93
C HIS A 33 0.89 40.70 45.50
N VAL A 34 0.49 41.63 44.63
CA VAL A 34 1.33 42.77 44.22
C VAL A 34 1.22 43.94 45.22
N MET A 35 0.12 44.05 45.97
CA MET A 35 -0.10 45.14 46.93
C MET A 35 0.98 45.19 48.02
N LYS A 36 1.54 46.39 48.23
CA LYS A 36 2.58 46.62 49.26
C LYS A 36 2.10 46.27 50.67
N ILE A 37 0.83 46.56 50.98
CA ILE A 37 0.21 46.25 52.29
C ILE A 37 0.19 44.73 52.54
N TYR A 38 -0.17 43.94 51.52
CA TYR A 38 -0.20 42.49 51.63
C TYR A 38 1.19 41.91 51.86
N LYS A 39 2.20 42.40 51.13
CA LYS A 39 3.60 42.01 51.34
C LYS A 39 4.12 42.40 52.73
N HIS A 40 3.64 43.50 53.29
CA HIS A 40 4.02 43.94 54.64
C HIS A 40 3.38 43.08 55.75
N VAL A 41 2.12 42.69 55.58
CA VAL A 41 1.36 41.88 56.55
C VAL A 41 1.72 40.38 56.45
N CYS A 42 2.17 39.92 55.27
CA CYS A 42 2.54 38.53 55.02
C CYS A 42 3.94 38.42 54.39
N PRO A 43 5.02 38.78 55.12
CA PRO A 43 6.37 38.94 54.56
C PRO A 43 7.03 37.62 54.13
N PHE A 44 6.60 36.48 54.69
CA PHE A 44 7.15 35.15 54.39
C PHE A 44 6.31 34.36 53.37
N ASN A 45 5.27 34.97 52.79
CA ASN A 45 4.43 34.25 51.85
C ASN A 45 5.16 34.10 50.51
N ASN A 46 5.21 32.87 49.99
CA ASN A 46 5.87 32.57 48.72
C ASN A 46 5.24 33.37 47.57
N GLU A 47 6.02 33.60 46.51
CA GLU A 47 5.50 34.21 45.29
C GLU A 47 4.25 33.46 44.80
N LEU A 48 3.27 34.21 44.27
CA LEU A 48 1.98 33.65 43.87
C LEU A 48 2.08 32.41 42.96
N PRO A 49 3.01 32.32 41.98
CA PRO A 49 3.21 31.10 41.20
C PRO A 49 3.61 29.88 42.04
N LEU A 50 4.44 30.06 43.07
CA LEU A 50 4.89 29.00 43.97
C LEU A 50 3.77 28.48 44.87
N LEU A 51 2.76 29.30 45.17
CA LEU A 51 1.57 28.89 45.90
C LEU A 51 0.55 28.18 45.00
N VAL A 52 0.37 28.65 43.76
CA VAL A 52 -0.63 28.13 42.83
C VAL A 52 -0.22 26.78 42.24
N LYS A 53 1.06 26.58 41.91
CA LYS A 53 1.57 25.32 41.33
C LYS A 53 1.20 24.07 42.16
N PRO A 54 1.48 24.01 43.49
CA PRO A 54 1.08 22.86 44.32
C PRO A 54 -0.44 22.65 44.41
N ILE A 55 -1.22 23.74 44.38
CA ILE A 55 -2.67 23.67 44.46
C ILE A 55 -3.26 23.06 43.18
N VAL A 56 -2.76 23.49 42.02
CA VAL A 56 -3.13 22.89 40.73
C VAL A 56 -2.76 21.41 40.70
N LYS A 57 -1.53 21.06 41.13
CA LYS A 57 -1.09 19.66 41.24
C LYS A 57 -2.06 18.82 42.09
N LYS A 58 -2.40 19.31 43.27
CA LYS A 58 -3.30 18.61 44.21
C LYS A 58 -4.72 18.50 43.65
N GLY A 59 -5.25 19.58 43.08
CA GLY A 59 -6.57 19.58 42.45
C GLY A 59 -6.68 18.63 41.26
N THR A 60 -5.60 18.47 40.49
CA THR A 60 -5.53 17.52 39.37
C THR A 60 -5.54 16.06 39.85
N ILE A 61 -4.76 15.72 40.88
CA ILE A 61 -4.76 14.36 41.44
C ILE A 61 -6.13 14.00 42.02
N GLU A 62 -6.73 14.90 42.79
CA GLU A 62 -8.06 14.65 43.39
C GLU A 62 -9.16 14.52 42.35
N TRP A 63 -9.06 15.28 41.25
CA TRP A 63 -10.01 15.13 40.14
C TRP A 63 -9.81 13.79 39.43
N TYR A 64 -8.56 13.39 39.16
CA TYR A 64 -8.24 12.09 38.57
C TYR A 64 -8.80 10.93 39.42
N GLU A 65 -8.57 10.95 40.74
CA GLU A 65 -9.09 9.92 41.66
C GLU A 65 -10.63 9.83 41.62
N ARG A 66 -11.33 10.97 41.50
CA ARG A 66 -12.79 10.98 41.32
C ARG A 66 -13.20 10.35 40.00
N VAL A 67 -12.54 10.71 38.89
CA VAL A 67 -12.80 10.14 37.57
C VAL A 67 -12.57 8.63 37.60
N LEU A 68 -11.43 8.18 38.14
CA LEU A 68 -11.10 6.76 38.30
C LEU A 68 -12.16 6.01 39.11
N HIS A 69 -12.61 6.58 40.24
CA HIS A 69 -13.66 5.95 41.04
C HIS A 69 -15.00 5.87 40.29
N LEU A 70 -15.35 6.90 39.52
CA LEU A 70 -16.59 6.92 38.73
C LEU A 70 -16.57 5.89 37.60
N THR A 71 -15.44 5.73 36.90
CA THR A 71 -15.28 4.73 35.83
C THR A 71 -15.24 3.32 36.41
N GLN A 72 -14.45 3.07 37.46
CA GLN A 72 -14.38 1.76 38.12
C GLN A 72 -15.70 1.31 38.77
N LYS A 73 -16.53 2.24 39.27
CA LYS A 73 -17.84 1.90 39.83
C LYS A 73 -18.79 1.29 38.78
N LYS A 74 -18.67 1.69 37.52
CA LYS A 74 -19.45 1.13 36.41
C LYS A 74 -19.04 -0.32 36.10
N VAL A 75 -17.76 -0.66 36.23
CA VAL A 75 -17.18 -1.99 35.95
C VAL A 75 -17.63 -3.07 36.94
N LYS A 76 -17.72 -2.72 38.24
CA LYS A 76 -18.04 -3.67 39.33
C LYS A 76 -19.43 -4.32 39.24
N ALA A 77 -20.27 -3.91 38.30
CA ALA A 77 -21.60 -4.47 38.10
C ALA A 77 -21.61 -5.76 37.24
N GLN A 78 -20.61 -5.96 36.37
CA GLN A 78 -20.62 -7.06 35.36
C GLN A 78 -19.30 -7.85 35.25
N ASN A 79 -18.16 -7.37 35.80
CA ASN A 79 -16.91 -8.13 35.99
C ASN A 79 -16.36 -8.85 34.73
N SER A 80 -16.56 -8.27 33.53
CA SER A 80 -15.97 -8.77 32.28
C SER A 80 -14.63 -8.06 31.96
N GLU A 81 -13.74 -8.75 31.24
CA GLU A 81 -12.50 -8.15 30.70
C GLU A 81 -12.79 -7.02 29.71
N ASP A 82 -13.90 -7.13 28.98
CA ASP A 82 -14.40 -6.10 28.05
C ASP A 82 -14.77 -4.81 28.82
N ASP A 83 -15.40 -4.95 30.00
CA ASP A 83 -15.76 -3.81 30.85
C ASP A 83 -14.53 -3.08 31.40
N MET A 84 -13.47 -3.82 31.70
CA MET A 84 -12.20 -3.22 32.14
C MET A 84 -11.55 -2.40 31.02
N ILE A 85 -11.49 -2.93 29.80
CA ILE A 85 -10.95 -2.22 28.63
C ILE A 85 -11.79 -0.98 28.35
N HIS A 86 -13.13 -1.10 28.33
CA HIS A 86 -14.02 0.03 28.14
C HIS A 86 -13.87 1.10 29.23
N SER A 87 -13.66 0.71 30.48
CA SER A 87 -13.38 1.67 31.56
C SER A 87 -12.07 2.43 31.36
N LEU A 88 -11.02 1.75 30.86
CA LEU A 88 -9.75 2.42 30.54
C LEU A 88 -9.92 3.38 29.35
N ILE A 89 -10.72 3.00 28.35
CA ILE A 89 -11.06 3.88 27.21
C ILE A 89 -11.80 5.12 27.73
N GLU A 90 -12.88 4.95 28.49
CA GLU A 90 -13.68 6.07 29.03
C GLU A 90 -12.82 6.98 29.90
N MET A 91 -11.96 6.41 30.75
CA MET A 91 -11.02 7.17 31.56
C MET A 91 -10.07 7.98 30.67
N THR A 92 -9.38 7.35 29.73
CA THR A 92 -8.37 8.01 28.88
C THR A 92 -9.00 9.12 28.04
N ASN A 93 -10.17 8.86 27.44
CA ASN A 93 -10.92 9.87 26.68
C ASN A 93 -11.34 11.06 27.57
N THR A 94 -11.76 10.81 28.82
CA THR A 94 -12.07 11.88 29.77
C THR A 94 -10.84 12.74 30.07
N LEU A 95 -9.65 12.12 30.18
CA LEU A 95 -8.40 12.86 30.35
C LEU A 95 -8.04 13.67 29.10
N ASN A 96 -8.22 13.12 27.90
CA ASN A 96 -7.98 13.85 26.64
C ASN A 96 -8.86 15.11 26.53
N ILE A 97 -10.14 14.99 26.90
CA ILE A 97 -11.06 16.13 26.94
C ILE A 97 -10.61 17.19 27.96
N ASP A 98 -10.20 16.78 29.18
CA ASP A 98 -9.68 17.71 30.19
C ASP A 98 -8.39 18.39 29.73
N LEU A 99 -7.47 17.66 29.10
CA LEU A 99 -6.23 18.22 28.57
C LEU A 99 -6.45 19.20 27.42
N ALA A 100 -7.38 18.90 26.52
CA ALA A 100 -7.78 19.83 25.47
C ALA A 100 -8.33 21.14 26.05
N ALA A 101 -9.17 21.05 27.09
CA ALA A 101 -9.67 22.23 27.81
C ALA A 101 -8.58 22.95 28.63
N ALA A 102 -7.64 22.19 29.20
CA ALA A 102 -6.48 22.73 29.92
C ALA A 102 -5.61 23.59 29.01
N ASP A 103 -5.32 23.10 27.81
CA ASP A 103 -4.52 23.79 26.80
C ASP A 103 -5.23 25.03 26.24
N THR A 104 -6.49 24.87 25.82
CA THR A 104 -7.21 25.92 25.07
C THR A 104 -7.86 26.98 25.95
N CYS A 105 -8.42 26.60 27.10
CA CYS A 105 -9.21 27.51 27.94
C CYS A 105 -8.44 28.00 29.17
N TYR A 106 -7.79 27.10 29.91
CA TYR A 106 -7.21 27.46 31.21
C TYR A 106 -5.78 27.99 31.08
N ASN A 107 -4.92 27.35 30.27
CA ASN A 107 -3.51 27.73 30.14
C ASN A 107 -3.30 29.21 29.79
N PRO A 108 -4.01 29.79 28.79
CA PRO A 108 -3.84 31.20 28.45
C PRO A 108 -4.20 32.15 29.60
N LEU A 109 -5.19 31.80 30.43
CA LEU A 109 -5.58 32.61 31.58
C LEU A 109 -4.49 32.59 32.67
N TYR A 110 -3.99 31.40 33.00
CA TYR A 110 -2.98 31.22 34.04
C TYR A 110 -1.61 31.78 33.64
N GLU A 111 -1.20 31.61 32.38
CA GLU A 111 0.06 32.19 31.89
C GLU A 111 -0.01 33.71 31.88
N ARG A 112 -1.06 34.30 31.31
CA ARG A 112 -1.20 35.76 31.20
C ARG A 112 -1.31 36.46 32.55
N ILE A 113 -2.04 35.88 33.52
CA ILE A 113 -2.37 36.56 34.78
C ILE A 113 -1.37 36.21 35.89
N LEU A 114 -0.97 34.94 35.97
CA LEU A 114 -0.20 34.40 37.08
C LEU A 114 1.20 33.94 36.68
N ASN A 115 1.56 33.97 35.39
CA ASN A 115 2.81 33.41 34.88
C ASN A 115 3.00 31.93 35.30
N VAL A 116 1.92 31.15 35.23
CA VAL A 116 1.90 29.72 35.56
C VAL A 116 1.46 28.93 34.33
N THR A 117 2.27 27.96 33.92
CA THR A 117 1.94 27.02 32.83
C THR A 117 0.99 25.93 33.34
N TYR A 118 -0.31 26.25 33.40
CA TYR A 118 -1.34 25.36 33.93
C TYR A 118 -1.40 24.01 33.20
N PHE A 119 -1.27 24.05 31.87
CA PHE A 119 -1.29 22.85 31.02
C PHE A 119 -0.13 21.91 31.37
N ASP A 120 1.10 22.42 31.41
CA ASP A 120 2.29 21.62 31.71
C ASP A 120 2.16 20.88 33.05
N ILE A 121 1.69 21.60 34.08
CA ILE A 121 1.49 21.04 35.41
C ILE A 121 0.43 19.94 35.40
N THR A 122 -0.68 20.19 34.69
CA THR A 122 -1.79 19.25 34.60
C THR A 122 -1.38 17.99 33.84
N PHE A 123 -0.81 18.15 32.65
CA PHE A 123 -0.35 17.04 31.82
C PHE A 123 0.63 16.15 32.57
N ARG A 124 1.64 16.70 33.22
CA ARG A 124 2.62 15.91 33.98
C ARG A 124 2.02 15.11 35.12
N GLN A 125 1.04 15.67 35.82
CA GLN A 125 0.43 14.94 36.94
C GLN A 125 -0.49 13.85 36.43
N LEU A 126 -1.26 14.12 35.37
CA LEU A 126 -2.10 13.11 34.72
C LEU A 126 -1.25 11.98 34.12
N GLU A 127 -0.14 12.31 33.46
CA GLU A 127 0.78 11.34 32.88
C GLU A 127 1.33 10.36 33.93
N LYS A 128 1.77 10.85 35.08
CA LYS A 128 2.29 10.02 36.17
C LYS A 128 1.25 9.07 36.76
N VAL A 129 0.04 9.58 37.04
CA VAL A 129 -1.01 8.74 37.63
C VAL A 129 -1.57 7.75 36.61
N LEU A 130 -1.65 8.15 35.34
CA LEU A 130 -2.09 7.29 34.25
C LEU A 130 -1.10 6.15 34.02
N ASP A 131 0.21 6.41 33.98
CA ASP A 131 1.24 5.38 33.82
C ASP A 131 1.15 4.29 34.90
N VAL A 132 0.98 4.68 36.16
CA VAL A 132 0.85 3.73 37.28
C VAL A 132 -0.41 2.88 37.15
N GLU A 133 -1.56 3.50 36.85
CA GLU A 133 -2.84 2.80 36.74
C GLU A 133 -2.87 1.88 35.51
N PHE A 134 -2.31 2.33 34.39
CA PHE A 134 -2.16 1.51 33.20
C PHE A 134 -1.22 0.34 33.44
N HIS A 135 -0.05 0.57 34.02
CA HIS A 135 0.89 -0.52 34.31
C HIS A 135 0.23 -1.59 35.17
N LYS A 136 -0.51 -1.18 36.20
CA LYS A 136 -1.26 -2.10 37.07
C LYS A 136 -2.39 -2.82 36.31
N THR A 137 -3.22 -2.09 35.57
CA THR A 137 -4.42 -2.66 34.94
C THR A 137 -4.07 -3.49 33.71
N VAL A 138 -3.19 -3.01 32.83
CA VAL A 138 -2.65 -3.78 31.70
C VAL A 138 -1.94 -5.03 32.21
N GLN A 139 -1.11 -4.95 33.26
CA GLN A 139 -0.53 -6.15 33.84
C GLN A 139 -1.56 -7.10 34.43
N GLN A 140 -2.70 -6.63 34.93
CA GLN A 140 -3.74 -7.49 35.51
C GLN A 140 -4.62 -8.12 34.42
N THR A 141 -5.06 -7.35 33.44
CA THR A 141 -5.89 -7.78 32.31
C THR A 141 -5.11 -8.60 31.28
N LEU A 142 -3.81 -8.33 31.11
CA LEU A 142 -2.96 -8.95 30.08
C LEU A 142 -1.89 -9.90 30.66
N ARG A 143 -1.98 -10.29 31.95
CA ARG A 143 -1.08 -11.28 32.58
C ARG A 143 -1.34 -12.73 32.17
N LYS A 144 -2.43 -13.00 31.46
CA LYS A 144 -2.61 -14.33 30.88
C LYS A 144 -1.40 -14.59 29.96
N PRO A 145 -0.82 -15.80 29.99
CA PRO A 145 0.30 -16.12 29.09
C PRO A 145 -0.11 -15.75 27.67
N ASP A 146 0.83 -15.20 26.91
CA ASP A 146 0.64 -14.73 25.54
C ASP A 146 -0.29 -15.66 24.73
N SER A 147 -0.19 -16.98 24.93
CA SER A 147 -1.07 -18.00 24.33
C SER A 147 -2.58 -17.80 24.56
N THR A 148 -3.04 -17.44 25.76
CA THR A 148 -4.49 -17.40 26.07
C THR A 148 -5.17 -16.16 25.51
N ILE A 149 -4.52 -14.99 25.58
CA ILE A 149 -5.02 -13.75 24.96
C ILE A 149 -5.01 -13.89 23.44
N ARG A 150 -3.99 -14.57 22.89
CA ARG A 150 -3.94 -14.92 21.47
C ARG A 150 -5.12 -15.80 21.06
N THR A 151 -5.53 -16.77 21.88
CA THR A 151 -6.72 -17.61 21.63
C THR A 151 -8.02 -16.83 21.79
N GLU A 152 -8.14 -15.96 22.80
CA GLU A 152 -9.36 -15.17 23.03
C GLU A 152 -9.59 -14.11 21.95
N ILE A 153 -8.54 -13.48 21.41
CA ILE A 153 -8.65 -12.59 20.25
C ILE A 153 -9.04 -13.39 18.98
N GLN A 154 -8.72 -14.68 18.92
CA GLN A 154 -8.99 -15.56 17.79
C GLN A 154 -10.39 -16.19 17.86
N GLU A 155 -10.91 -16.48 19.06
CA GLU A 155 -12.21 -17.09 19.31
C GLU A 155 -13.32 -16.08 19.63
N SER A 156 -12.98 -14.93 20.24
CA SER A 156 -13.96 -13.88 20.51
C SER A 156 -14.32 -13.15 19.22
N LYS A 157 -15.61 -13.11 18.94
CA LYS A 157 -16.21 -12.28 17.90
C LYS A 157 -16.00 -10.79 18.24
N GLY A 158 -14.84 -10.23 17.88
CA GLY A 158 -14.67 -8.81 17.57
C GLY A 158 -14.51 -7.79 18.70
N ASN A 159 -14.98 -8.02 19.94
CA ASN A 159 -15.05 -6.93 20.93
C ASN A 159 -13.68 -6.56 21.55
N ILE A 160 -12.97 -7.53 22.14
CA ILE A 160 -11.72 -7.27 22.88
C ILE A 160 -10.63 -6.67 21.97
N GLY A 161 -10.47 -7.21 20.75
CA GLY A 161 -9.49 -6.71 19.79
C GLY A 161 -9.77 -5.28 19.33
N THR A 162 -11.05 -4.93 19.15
CA THR A 162 -11.48 -3.57 18.78
C THR A 162 -11.30 -2.60 19.95
N GLY A 163 -11.67 -3.01 21.17
CA GLY A 163 -11.45 -2.22 22.38
C GLY A 163 -9.97 -1.94 22.64
N LEU A 164 -9.08 -2.93 22.48
CA LEU A 164 -7.64 -2.69 22.61
C LEU A 164 -7.11 -1.70 21.55
N PHE A 165 -7.65 -1.73 20.34
CA PHE A 165 -7.27 -0.78 19.29
C PHE A 165 -7.78 0.64 19.61
N GLU A 166 -9.03 0.78 20.06
CA GLU A 166 -9.57 2.06 20.52
C GLU A 166 -8.77 2.64 21.70
N LEU A 167 -8.40 1.79 22.65
CA LEU A 167 -7.56 2.17 23.78
C LEU A 167 -6.18 2.65 23.35
N TYR A 168 -5.57 1.96 22.37
CA TYR A 168 -4.30 2.39 21.78
C TYR A 168 -4.43 3.80 21.17
N LEU A 169 -5.50 4.06 20.41
CA LEU A 169 -5.74 5.38 19.80
C LEU A 169 -5.98 6.48 20.85
N ALA A 170 -6.74 6.18 21.91
CA ALA A 170 -6.97 7.12 23.01
C ALA A 170 -5.66 7.50 23.73
N LEU A 171 -4.77 6.53 23.96
CA LEU A 171 -3.45 6.78 24.53
C LEU A 171 -2.50 7.50 23.57
N GLN A 172 -2.58 7.21 22.28
CA GLN A 172 -1.83 7.91 21.25
C GLN A 172 -2.22 9.40 21.22
N GLU A 173 -3.51 9.71 21.31
CA GLU A 173 -4.01 11.07 21.45
C GLU A 173 -3.49 11.72 22.75
N PHE A 174 -3.60 11.03 23.90
CA PHE A 174 -3.08 11.51 25.18
C PHE A 174 -1.58 11.86 25.08
N SER A 175 -0.79 10.97 24.51
CA SER A 175 0.66 11.14 24.34
C SER A 175 0.99 12.29 23.39
N SER A 176 0.15 12.57 22.39
CA SER A 176 0.37 13.67 21.43
C SER A 176 0.36 15.07 22.08
N PHE A 177 -0.32 15.24 23.21
CA PHE A 177 -0.33 16.50 23.97
C PHE A 177 1.05 16.91 24.48
N ARG A 178 2.01 15.98 24.58
CA ARG A 178 3.40 16.30 24.95
C ARG A 178 4.05 17.34 24.02
N GLU A 179 3.64 17.36 22.74
CA GLU A 179 4.18 18.29 21.74
C GLU A 179 3.72 19.74 21.97
N ARG A 180 2.80 19.96 22.91
CA ARG A 180 2.31 21.28 23.32
C ARG A 180 3.01 21.83 24.57
N LEU A 181 3.77 21.00 25.28
CA LEU A 181 4.55 21.43 26.46
C LEU A 181 5.57 22.51 26.09
N VAL A 182 5.96 23.35 27.03
CA VAL A 182 7.06 24.30 26.84
C VAL A 182 8.40 23.56 26.61
N MET A 183 9.30 24.10 25.77
CA MET A 183 10.55 23.44 25.35
C MET A 183 11.43 22.92 26.51
N GLY A 184 11.48 23.63 27.64
CA GLY A 184 12.21 23.18 28.83
C GLY A 184 11.57 21.97 29.50
N GLU A 185 10.24 21.88 29.45
CA GLU A 185 9.46 20.77 29.99
C GLU A 185 9.53 19.54 29.05
N ARG A 186 9.58 19.72 27.73
CA ARG A 186 9.70 18.59 26.77
C ARG A 186 10.93 17.70 26.99
N LYS A 187 11.99 18.24 27.59
CA LYS A 187 13.24 17.49 27.86
C LYS A 187 13.14 16.52 29.03
N GLN A 188 12.13 16.65 29.89
CA GLN A 188 11.97 15.75 31.03
C GLN A 188 11.37 14.41 30.58
N LYS A 189 11.86 13.32 31.17
CA LYS A 189 11.40 11.97 30.84
C LYS A 189 9.90 11.79 31.14
N LEU A 190 9.17 11.30 30.15
CA LEU A 190 7.78 10.89 30.24
C LEU A 190 7.71 9.37 29.98
N HIS A 191 7.00 8.64 30.83
CA HIS A 191 6.84 7.20 30.76
C HIS A 191 5.76 6.81 29.76
N ILE A 192 4.66 7.57 29.71
CA ILE A 192 3.52 7.30 28.80
C ILE A 192 3.91 7.32 27.31
N VAL A 193 5.05 7.90 26.96
CA VAL A 193 5.59 7.89 25.58
C VAL A 193 5.87 6.47 25.08
N GLN A 194 6.13 5.53 25.99
CA GLN A 194 6.38 4.12 25.69
C GLN A 194 5.11 3.25 25.70
N TYR A 195 3.91 3.87 25.67
CA TYR A 195 2.63 3.15 25.68
C TYR A 195 2.52 2.04 24.63
N TYR A 196 3.13 2.24 23.45
CA TYR A 196 3.15 1.26 22.36
C TYR A 196 3.72 -0.10 22.78
N GLN A 197 4.64 -0.13 23.75
CA GLN A 197 5.23 -1.37 24.26
C GLN A 197 4.18 -2.27 24.91
N TRP A 198 3.16 -1.70 25.54
CA TRP A 198 2.05 -2.45 26.13
C TRP A 198 1.17 -3.14 25.10
N PHE A 199 1.24 -2.74 23.82
CA PHE A 199 0.43 -3.28 22.73
C PHE A 199 1.24 -4.11 21.73
N ARG A 200 2.53 -4.40 21.99
CA ARG A 200 3.38 -5.22 21.09
C ARG A 200 2.78 -6.59 20.79
N PHE A 201 2.15 -7.25 21.77
CA PHE A 201 1.47 -8.54 21.52
C PHE A 201 0.19 -8.36 20.69
N ALA A 202 -0.53 -7.26 20.88
CA ALA A 202 -1.80 -6.98 20.24
C ALA A 202 -1.62 -6.60 18.76
N VAL A 203 -0.61 -5.77 18.45
CA VAL A 203 -0.34 -5.34 17.07
C VAL A 203 -0.04 -6.52 16.15
N GLN A 204 0.76 -7.48 16.62
CA GLN A 204 1.04 -8.71 15.89
C GLN A 204 -0.25 -9.47 15.55
N LYS A 205 -1.21 -9.50 16.48
CA LYS A 205 -2.52 -10.14 16.26
C LYS A 205 -3.44 -9.37 15.35
N TRP A 206 -3.44 -8.04 15.43
CA TRP A 206 -4.18 -7.23 14.47
C TRP A 206 -3.70 -7.49 13.04
N LEU A 207 -2.38 -7.64 12.84
CA LEU A 207 -1.81 -8.00 11.53
C LEU A 207 -2.20 -9.42 11.08
N ASP A 208 -2.15 -10.42 11.97
CA ASP A 208 -2.58 -11.79 11.65
C ASP A 208 -4.07 -11.85 11.23
N ILE A 209 -4.93 -11.08 11.92
CA ILE A 209 -6.35 -10.96 11.58
C ILE A 209 -6.53 -10.22 10.26
N ALA A 210 -5.81 -9.12 10.06
CA ALA A 210 -5.85 -8.35 8.82
C ALA A 210 -5.47 -9.21 7.62
N LYS A 211 -4.39 -10.01 7.73
CA LYS A 211 -3.99 -11.01 6.74
C LYS A 211 -5.11 -11.99 6.41
N THR A 212 -5.72 -12.58 7.44
CA THR A 212 -6.79 -13.59 7.26
C THR A 212 -8.01 -12.97 6.57
N LYS A 213 -8.45 -11.79 7.03
CA LYS A 213 -9.56 -11.04 6.42
C LYS A 213 -9.24 -10.61 5.00
N ALA A 214 -8.01 -10.19 4.72
CA ALA A 214 -7.57 -9.80 3.38
C ALA A 214 -7.65 -10.99 2.41
N LYS A 215 -7.13 -12.16 2.80
CA LYS A 215 -7.26 -13.39 1.99
C LYS A 215 -8.71 -13.75 1.70
N GLN A 216 -9.57 -13.76 2.73
CA GLN A 216 -11.00 -14.03 2.56
C GLN A 216 -11.67 -13.02 1.63
N ARG A 217 -11.31 -11.74 1.75
CA ARG A 217 -11.82 -10.68 0.86
C ARG A 217 -11.37 -10.87 -0.58
N ILE A 218 -10.11 -11.22 -0.82
CA ILE A 218 -9.58 -11.52 -2.16
C ILE A 218 -10.34 -12.69 -2.80
N HIS A 219 -10.53 -13.80 -2.07
CA HIS A 219 -11.32 -14.93 -2.56
C HIS A 219 -12.75 -14.52 -2.93
N ARG A 220 -13.41 -13.78 -2.03
CA ARG A 220 -14.79 -13.33 -2.24
C ARG A 220 -14.92 -12.33 -3.39
N ALA A 221 -13.92 -11.47 -3.58
CA ALA A 221 -13.86 -10.50 -4.67
C ALA A 221 -13.82 -11.21 -6.03
N VAL A 222 -13.01 -12.27 -6.18
CA VAL A 222 -12.94 -13.07 -7.43
C VAL A 222 -14.22 -13.86 -7.68
N GLN A 223 -14.85 -14.39 -6.62
CA GLN A 223 -16.12 -15.12 -6.72
C GLN A 223 -17.28 -14.23 -7.20
N LEU A 224 -17.34 -12.99 -6.71
CA LEU A 224 -18.40 -12.03 -7.02
C LEU A 224 -18.04 -11.11 -8.20
N ASP A 225 -17.00 -11.47 -8.94
CA ASP A 225 -16.40 -10.57 -9.91
C ASP A 225 -17.35 -10.22 -11.06
N LYS A 226 -17.45 -8.92 -11.35
CA LYS A 226 -18.25 -8.35 -12.43
C LYS A 226 -17.41 -7.37 -13.24
N VAL A 227 -17.60 -7.36 -14.55
CA VAL A 227 -16.94 -6.40 -15.43
C VAL A 227 -17.41 -4.99 -15.08
N VAL A 228 -16.47 -4.04 -14.99
CA VAL A 228 -16.78 -2.63 -14.78
C VAL A 228 -16.39 -1.87 -16.05
N ASP A 229 -17.39 -1.27 -16.71
CA ASP A 229 -17.15 -0.28 -17.74
C ASP A 229 -16.83 1.06 -17.09
N VAL A 230 -15.55 1.30 -16.83
CA VAL A 230 -15.11 2.62 -16.37
C VAL A 230 -15.06 3.57 -17.56
N LYS A 231 -15.63 4.76 -17.40
CA LYS A 231 -15.67 5.86 -18.39
C LYS A 231 -14.29 6.29 -18.95
N SER A 232 -13.18 5.71 -18.48
CA SER A 232 -11.80 6.03 -18.88
C SER A 232 -11.22 5.12 -19.99
N GLY A 233 -12.03 4.22 -20.57
CA GLY A 233 -11.59 3.38 -21.68
C GLY A 233 -10.74 2.16 -21.29
N VAL A 234 -10.46 1.95 -20.00
CA VAL A 234 -9.80 0.73 -19.51
C VAL A 234 -10.82 -0.18 -18.82
N LYS A 235 -10.91 -1.42 -19.29
CA LYS A 235 -11.80 -2.45 -18.74
C LYS A 235 -11.05 -3.30 -17.73
N TYR A 236 -11.31 -3.05 -16.45
CA TYR A 236 -10.99 -3.95 -15.35
C TYR A 236 -12.28 -4.32 -14.62
N SER A 237 -12.28 -5.42 -13.87
CA SER A 237 -13.44 -5.89 -13.14
C SER A 237 -13.45 -5.41 -11.69
N THR A 238 -14.59 -5.57 -11.02
CA THR A 238 -14.82 -5.16 -9.63
C THR A 238 -13.82 -5.79 -8.67
N SER A 239 -13.40 -7.03 -8.94
CA SER A 239 -12.47 -7.75 -8.06
C SER A 239 -11.12 -7.07 -7.96
N SER A 240 -10.57 -6.53 -9.06
CA SER A 240 -9.28 -5.85 -9.03
C SER A 240 -9.33 -4.59 -8.17
N VAL A 241 -10.44 -3.83 -8.26
CA VAL A 241 -10.68 -2.62 -7.47
C VAL A 241 -10.82 -2.97 -5.98
N ASP A 242 -11.56 -4.02 -5.65
CA ASP A 242 -11.74 -4.47 -4.28
C ASP A 242 -10.43 -4.93 -3.63
N VAL A 243 -9.56 -5.60 -4.38
CA VAL A 243 -8.23 -6.02 -3.89
C VAL A 243 -7.32 -4.82 -3.67
N VAL A 244 -7.26 -3.86 -4.60
CA VAL A 244 -6.49 -2.63 -4.42
C VAL A 244 -6.99 -1.83 -3.21
N CYS A 245 -8.31 -1.71 -3.05
CA CYS A 245 -8.91 -1.08 -1.87
C CYS A 245 -8.55 -1.82 -0.57
N CYS A 246 -8.52 -3.16 -0.59
CA CYS A 246 -8.07 -3.96 0.55
C CYS A 246 -6.62 -3.64 0.94
N PHE A 247 -5.70 -3.53 -0.01
CA PHE A 247 -4.31 -3.16 0.26
C PHE A 247 -4.21 -1.74 0.83
N ALA A 248 -4.95 -0.79 0.26
CA ALA A 248 -4.99 0.57 0.76
C ALA A 248 -5.45 0.61 2.23
N GLN A 249 -6.50 -0.15 2.60
CA GLN A 249 -6.98 -0.22 3.98
C GLN A 249 -5.94 -0.80 4.95
N ILE A 250 -5.17 -1.81 4.54
CA ILE A 250 -4.07 -2.36 5.36
C ILE A 250 -2.99 -1.29 5.58
N THR A 251 -2.60 -0.57 4.52
CA THR A 251 -1.59 0.50 4.65
C THR A 251 -2.09 1.68 5.49
N GLU A 252 -3.37 2.01 5.41
CA GLU A 252 -3.98 3.07 6.21
C GLU A 252 -4.08 2.67 7.69
N PHE A 253 -4.44 1.41 7.97
CA PHE A 253 -4.38 0.86 9.32
C PHE A 253 -2.98 1.02 9.93
N TRP A 254 -1.92 0.68 9.19
CA TRP A 254 -0.55 0.87 9.64
C TRP A 254 -0.20 2.35 9.90
N LYS A 255 -0.62 3.25 9.01
CA LYS A 255 -0.41 4.70 9.19
C LYS A 255 -1.07 5.23 10.46
N GLN A 256 -2.27 4.76 10.78
CA GLN A 256 -3.00 5.18 11.98
C GLN A 256 -2.28 4.78 13.27
N LEU A 257 -1.57 3.64 13.27
CA LEU A 257 -0.76 3.25 14.43
C LEU A 257 0.32 4.28 14.75
N LYS A 258 0.87 4.99 13.75
CA LYS A 258 2.03 5.91 13.91
C LYS A 258 3.08 5.32 14.86
N TRP A 259 3.45 4.06 14.61
CA TRP A 259 4.25 3.28 15.54
C TRP A 259 5.56 4.02 15.89
N PRO A 260 5.81 4.37 17.17
CA PRO A 260 6.89 5.30 17.51
C PRO A 260 8.31 4.74 17.31
N ASP A 261 8.48 3.43 17.43
CA ASP A 261 9.78 2.75 17.44
C ASP A 261 10.05 2.12 16.07
N LEU A 262 10.94 2.72 15.29
CA LEU A 262 11.22 2.28 13.92
C LEU A 262 11.96 0.94 13.86
N VAL A 263 12.73 0.58 14.89
CA VAL A 263 13.43 -0.71 14.96
C VAL A 263 12.42 -1.82 15.21
N ASP A 264 11.48 -1.61 16.14
CA ASP A 264 10.34 -2.52 16.36
C ASP A 264 9.38 -2.57 15.16
N ALA A 265 9.24 -1.45 14.44
CA ALA A 265 8.33 -1.35 13.32
C ALA A 265 8.77 -2.21 12.14
N PHE A 266 10.09 -2.40 11.95
CA PHE A 266 10.63 -3.11 10.81
C PHE A 266 10.00 -4.51 10.60
N PRO A 267 9.99 -5.45 11.57
CA PRO A 267 9.37 -6.76 11.39
C PRO A 267 7.85 -6.68 11.11
N LEU A 268 7.16 -5.69 11.66
CA LEU A 268 5.73 -5.47 11.42
C LEU A 268 5.48 -5.01 9.97
N VAL A 269 6.29 -4.07 9.46
CA VAL A 269 6.24 -3.60 8.08
C VAL A 269 6.61 -4.73 7.11
N GLN A 270 7.63 -5.52 7.45
CA GLN A 270 8.00 -6.70 6.68
C GLN A 270 6.83 -7.67 6.53
N GLN A 271 6.08 -7.93 7.62
CA GLN A 271 4.88 -8.75 7.55
C GLN A 271 3.78 -8.12 6.68
N ILE A 272 3.50 -6.83 6.84
CA ILE A 272 2.50 -6.13 6.02
C ILE A 272 2.82 -6.25 4.53
N ILE A 273 4.09 -6.02 4.16
CA ILE A 273 4.55 -6.15 2.77
C ILE A 273 4.38 -7.59 2.28
N LYS A 274 4.81 -8.57 3.08
CA LYS A 274 4.66 -9.97 2.74
C LYS A 274 3.19 -10.32 2.52
N ASP A 275 2.30 -9.90 3.40
CA ASP A 275 0.88 -10.21 3.33
C ASP A 275 0.19 -9.55 2.12
N ILE A 276 0.57 -8.31 1.77
CA ILE A 276 0.09 -7.63 0.56
C ILE A 276 0.63 -8.33 -0.70
N CYS A 277 1.92 -8.66 -0.74
CA CYS A 277 2.56 -9.33 -1.89
C CYS A 277 1.98 -10.74 -2.10
N ASP A 278 1.85 -11.52 -1.04
CA ASP A 278 1.21 -12.84 -1.06
C ASP A 278 -0.25 -12.72 -1.52
N GLY A 279 -0.97 -11.68 -1.08
CA GLY A 279 -2.34 -11.38 -1.51
C GLY A 279 -2.44 -11.04 -3.01
N ALA A 280 -1.47 -10.29 -3.54
CA ALA A 280 -1.44 -9.90 -4.95
C ALA A 280 -1.16 -11.11 -5.85
N VAL A 281 -0.22 -11.96 -5.44
CA VAL A 281 0.08 -13.23 -6.13
C VAL A 281 -1.14 -14.16 -6.07
N LEU A 282 -1.77 -14.31 -4.90
CA LEU A 282 -2.98 -15.11 -4.72
C LEU A 282 -4.12 -14.63 -5.63
N TYR A 283 -4.35 -13.31 -5.71
CA TYR A 283 -5.35 -12.76 -6.62
C TYR A 283 -5.08 -13.15 -8.07
N ALA A 284 -3.83 -13.00 -8.52
CA ALA A 284 -3.43 -13.36 -9.87
C ALA A 284 -3.62 -14.88 -10.15
N ASP A 285 -3.39 -15.75 -9.17
CA ASP A 285 -3.69 -17.19 -9.30
C ASP A 285 -5.19 -17.45 -9.43
N LEU A 286 -6.00 -16.85 -8.56
CA LEU A 286 -7.44 -17.10 -8.54
C LEU A 286 -8.15 -16.60 -9.80
N ILE A 287 -7.79 -15.41 -10.29
CA ILE A 287 -8.41 -14.87 -11.50
C ILE A 287 -7.98 -15.67 -12.74
N HIS A 288 -6.74 -16.15 -12.78
CA HIS A 288 -6.27 -17.02 -13.84
C HIS A 288 -6.94 -18.40 -13.80
N GLN A 289 -7.09 -19.00 -12.62
CA GLN A 289 -7.82 -20.26 -12.44
C GLN A 289 -9.28 -20.13 -12.85
N LYS A 290 -9.93 -19.00 -12.55
CA LYS A 290 -11.30 -18.71 -13.00
C LYS A 290 -11.39 -18.69 -14.53
N LEU A 291 -10.44 -18.01 -15.18
CA LEU A 291 -10.35 -17.97 -16.64
C LEU A 291 -10.16 -19.38 -17.24
N ILE A 292 -9.37 -20.26 -16.59
CA ILE A 292 -9.24 -21.66 -17.02
C ILE A 292 -10.57 -22.42 -16.86
N ALA A 293 -11.23 -22.29 -15.70
CA ALA A 293 -12.45 -23.01 -15.41
C ALA A 293 -13.64 -22.62 -16.33
N GLU A 294 -13.61 -21.41 -16.88
CA GLU A 294 -14.61 -20.91 -17.82
C GLU A 294 -14.35 -21.34 -19.28
N GLY A 295 -13.34 -22.19 -19.54
CA GLY A 295 -13.10 -22.78 -20.87
C GLY A 295 -12.39 -21.87 -21.87
N TYR A 296 -11.87 -20.71 -21.43
CA TYR A 296 -11.19 -19.77 -22.33
C TYR A 296 -9.85 -20.29 -22.90
N TYR A 297 -9.42 -21.48 -22.51
CA TYR A 297 -8.26 -22.15 -23.10
C TYR A 297 -8.62 -23.39 -23.93
N ASP A 298 -9.91 -23.70 -24.09
CA ASP A 298 -10.36 -24.87 -24.85
C ASP A 298 -9.91 -24.76 -26.33
N GLU A 299 -9.63 -25.91 -26.95
CA GLU A 299 -9.06 -26.00 -28.30
C GLU A 299 -10.09 -26.04 -29.43
N GLU A 300 -11.39 -26.08 -29.08
CA GLU A 300 -12.47 -26.22 -30.05
C GLU A 300 -13.02 -24.85 -30.50
N GLY A 301 -12.74 -24.45 -31.75
CA GLY A 301 -13.32 -23.26 -32.39
C GLY A 301 -12.29 -22.33 -33.05
N GLN A 302 -12.78 -21.31 -33.77
CA GLN A 302 -11.96 -20.19 -34.23
C GLN A 302 -11.60 -19.34 -33.01
N PHE A 303 -10.32 -18.98 -32.86
CA PHE A 303 -9.88 -18.15 -31.73
C PHE A 303 -10.36 -16.72 -31.95
N ASP A 304 -11.42 -16.35 -31.25
CA ASP A 304 -11.84 -14.97 -31.12
C ASP A 304 -11.25 -14.38 -29.83
N ILE A 305 -10.53 -13.27 -29.98
CA ILE A 305 -9.99 -12.51 -28.85
C ILE A 305 -11.15 -12.07 -27.96
N SER A 306 -11.27 -12.72 -26.81
CA SER A 306 -12.38 -12.47 -25.90
C SER A 306 -12.07 -11.26 -25.00
N GLU A 307 -13.06 -10.38 -24.85
CA GLU A 307 -13.01 -9.28 -23.89
C GLU A 307 -12.67 -9.74 -22.44
N PRO A 308 -13.20 -10.86 -21.92
CA PRO A 308 -12.83 -11.40 -20.60
C PRO A 308 -11.33 -11.71 -20.42
N LEU A 309 -10.64 -12.15 -21.48
CA LEU A 309 -9.19 -12.40 -21.46
C LEU A 309 -8.43 -11.08 -21.25
N CYS A 310 -8.81 -10.04 -22.00
CA CYS A 310 -8.22 -8.71 -21.87
C CYS A 310 -8.46 -8.10 -20.49
N ILE A 311 -9.67 -8.26 -19.95
CA ILE A 311 -10.03 -7.82 -18.60
C ILE A 311 -9.17 -8.52 -17.55
N THR A 312 -8.93 -9.83 -17.69
CA THR A 312 -8.08 -10.59 -16.77
C THR A 312 -6.64 -10.07 -16.77
N ILE A 313 -6.07 -9.79 -17.94
CA ILE A 313 -4.73 -9.22 -18.07
C ILE A 313 -4.67 -7.82 -17.42
N ASN A 314 -5.69 -6.98 -17.67
CA ASN A 314 -5.78 -5.64 -17.08
C ASN A 314 -5.94 -5.68 -15.56
N ASN A 315 -6.73 -6.63 -15.03
CA ASN A 315 -6.94 -6.83 -13.60
C ASN A 315 -5.63 -7.14 -12.87
N VAL A 316 -4.85 -8.08 -13.40
CA VAL A 316 -3.56 -8.45 -12.82
C VAL A 316 -2.59 -7.26 -12.89
N GLU A 317 -2.56 -6.52 -14.00
CA GLU A 317 -1.74 -5.31 -14.12
C GLU A 317 -2.18 -4.18 -13.17
N HIS A 318 -3.48 -4.01 -12.94
CA HIS A 318 -4.03 -3.03 -12.01
C HIS A 318 -3.58 -3.33 -10.57
N VAL A 319 -3.73 -4.58 -10.12
CA VAL A 319 -3.27 -5.01 -8.80
C VAL A 319 -1.74 -4.94 -8.68
N ARG A 320 -0.99 -5.29 -9.74
CA ARG A 320 0.47 -5.17 -9.80
C ARG A 320 0.92 -3.72 -9.60
N LYS A 321 0.28 -2.76 -10.27
CA LYS A 321 0.60 -1.33 -10.13
C LYS A 321 0.34 -0.80 -8.72
N ALA A 322 -0.59 -1.38 -7.96
CA ALA A 322 -0.85 -1.00 -6.57
C ALA A 322 0.29 -1.34 -5.61
N LEU A 323 1.25 -2.19 -6.00
CA LEU A 323 2.44 -2.49 -5.20
C LEU A 323 3.50 -1.39 -5.27
N LYS A 324 3.53 -0.60 -6.35
CA LYS A 324 4.55 0.44 -6.60
C LYS A 324 4.63 1.54 -5.52
N PRO A 325 3.52 2.09 -4.99
CA PRO A 325 3.60 3.14 -3.98
C PRO A 325 3.90 2.63 -2.55
N LEU A 326 4.02 1.32 -2.33
CA LEU A 326 4.22 0.76 -0.99
C LEU A 326 5.51 1.22 -0.29
N PRO A 327 6.69 1.32 -0.97
CA PRO A 327 7.92 1.78 -0.33
C PRO A 327 7.78 3.17 0.28
N ASP A 328 7.18 4.11 -0.46
CA ASP A 328 6.93 5.48 -0.01
C ASP A 328 5.87 5.51 1.10
N THR A 329 4.78 4.78 0.89
CA THR A 329 3.63 4.72 1.80
C THR A 329 4.02 4.20 3.19
N LEU A 330 4.95 3.23 3.24
CA LEU A 330 5.43 2.59 4.46
C LEU A 330 6.80 3.12 4.92
N GLN A 331 7.32 4.17 4.27
CA GLN A 331 8.53 4.90 4.66
C GLN A 331 9.78 4.02 4.77
N PHE A 332 10.05 3.18 3.75
CA PHE A 332 11.18 2.24 3.75
C PHE A 332 12.52 2.93 4.03
N ASP A 333 12.78 4.08 3.41
CA ASP A 333 14.04 4.79 3.58
C ASP A 333 14.25 5.27 5.03
N ARG A 334 13.17 5.66 5.70
CA ARG A 334 13.21 6.07 7.10
C ARG A 334 13.49 4.88 8.02
N LEU A 335 12.88 3.73 7.75
CA LEU A 335 13.12 2.49 8.49
C LEU A 335 14.56 2.02 8.31
N GLN A 336 15.07 2.03 7.07
CA GLN A 336 16.43 1.61 6.76
C GLN A 336 17.46 2.54 7.43
N SER A 337 17.28 3.85 7.32
CA SER A 337 18.17 4.83 7.94
C SER A 337 18.27 4.66 9.46
N GLU A 338 17.16 4.34 10.14
CA GLU A 338 17.17 4.12 11.58
C GLU A 338 17.79 2.77 11.97
N LEU A 339 17.54 1.75 11.15
CA LEU A 339 18.14 0.44 11.32
C LEU A 339 19.68 0.49 11.19
N ASP A 340 20.19 1.20 10.19
CA ASP A 340 21.63 1.35 9.95
C ASP A 340 22.34 2.01 11.15
N LYS A 341 21.68 2.98 11.81
CA LYS A 341 22.17 3.60 13.05
C LYS A 341 22.17 2.65 14.25
N SER A 342 21.22 1.72 14.28
CA SER A 342 21.01 0.79 15.39
C SER A 342 22.00 -0.38 15.44
N ASN A 343 22.90 -0.51 14.45
CA ASN A 343 23.81 -1.66 14.24
C ASN A 343 23.09 -3.02 14.11
N VAL A 344 21.77 -3.04 13.94
CA VAL A 344 20.99 -4.27 13.74
C VAL A 344 21.11 -4.68 12.27
N ARG A 345 21.83 -5.77 12.00
CA ARG A 345 21.92 -6.35 10.65
C ARG A 345 20.65 -7.13 10.34
N ILE A 346 19.78 -6.56 9.53
CA ILE A 346 18.66 -7.30 8.93
C ILE A 346 19.03 -7.71 7.50
N GLN A 347 18.93 -9.01 7.21
CA GLN A 347 19.25 -9.57 5.90
C GLN A 347 18.13 -9.37 4.87
N THR A 348 16.91 -9.04 5.32
CA THR A 348 15.75 -8.90 4.44
C THR A 348 15.68 -7.49 3.85
N ASN A 349 15.79 -7.41 2.53
CA ASN A 349 15.55 -6.18 1.80
C ASN A 349 14.05 -6.08 1.43
N LEU A 350 13.35 -5.10 2.01
CA LEU A 350 11.92 -4.88 1.76
C LEU A 350 11.62 -4.61 0.28
N TYR A 351 12.55 -3.95 -0.44
CA TYR A 351 12.44 -3.72 -1.88
C TYR A 351 12.48 -5.01 -2.69
N THR A 352 13.27 -6.00 -2.25
CA THR A 352 13.39 -7.30 -2.94
C THR A 352 12.06 -8.06 -2.91
N MET A 353 11.32 -8.03 -1.79
CA MET A 353 10.01 -8.70 -1.71
C MET A 353 9.00 -8.12 -2.72
N ILE A 354 8.95 -6.79 -2.86
CA ILE A 354 8.08 -6.14 -3.84
C ILE A 354 8.54 -6.49 -5.26
N LYS A 355 9.84 -6.47 -5.53
CA LYS A 355 10.41 -6.81 -6.85
C LYS A 355 10.13 -8.25 -7.24
N GLU A 356 10.24 -9.20 -6.31
CA GLU A 356 9.91 -10.61 -6.53
C GLU A 356 8.41 -10.79 -6.82
N SER A 357 7.55 -10.15 -6.05
CA SER A 357 6.10 -10.18 -6.28
C SER A 357 5.71 -9.56 -7.63
N ASP A 358 6.29 -8.39 -7.96
CA ASP A 358 6.09 -7.72 -9.26
C ASP A 358 6.55 -8.58 -10.45
N SER A 359 7.69 -9.26 -10.30
CA SER A 359 8.20 -10.22 -11.28
C SER A 359 7.26 -11.41 -11.44
N ASN A 360 6.76 -11.98 -10.34
CA ASN A 360 5.81 -13.09 -10.38
C ASN A 360 4.49 -12.68 -11.05
N MET A 361 3.96 -11.50 -10.74
CA MET A 361 2.75 -10.99 -11.40
C MET A 361 3.00 -10.71 -12.90
N SER A 362 4.16 -10.16 -13.25
CA SER A 362 4.53 -9.92 -14.65
C SER A 362 4.68 -11.22 -15.43
N LYS A 363 5.24 -12.28 -14.82
CA LYS A 363 5.30 -13.62 -15.42
C LYS A 363 3.92 -14.19 -15.68
N LYS A 364 2.98 -14.04 -14.74
CA LYS A 364 1.58 -14.49 -14.93
C LYS A 364 0.89 -13.75 -16.07
N ILE A 365 1.10 -12.43 -16.16
CA ILE A 365 0.63 -11.64 -17.32
C ILE A 365 1.24 -12.22 -18.60
N LYS A 366 2.56 -12.42 -18.64
CA LYS A 366 3.24 -13.00 -19.80
C LYS A 366 2.65 -14.38 -20.17
N THR A 367 2.39 -15.27 -19.22
CA THR A 367 1.75 -16.57 -19.50
C THR A 367 0.38 -16.43 -20.18
N VAL A 368 -0.43 -15.45 -19.80
CA VAL A 368 -1.74 -15.21 -20.46
C VAL A 368 -1.53 -14.59 -21.84
N VAL A 369 -0.58 -13.67 -21.97
CA VAL A 369 -0.19 -13.01 -23.23
C VAL A 369 0.34 -14.02 -24.25
N ASP A 370 1.31 -14.85 -23.88
CA ASP A 370 1.91 -15.85 -24.75
C ASP A 370 0.83 -16.83 -25.26
N ARG A 371 -0.13 -17.21 -24.40
CA ARG A 371 -1.27 -18.04 -24.82
C ARG A 371 -2.20 -17.36 -25.84
N VAL A 372 -2.33 -16.03 -25.78
CA VAL A 372 -3.10 -15.28 -26.80
C VAL A 372 -2.37 -15.41 -28.14
N ALA A 373 -1.05 -15.23 -28.14
CA ALA A 373 -0.24 -15.36 -29.35
C ALA A 373 -0.26 -16.81 -29.89
N ASP A 374 -0.12 -17.83 -29.02
CA ASP A 374 -0.23 -19.24 -29.37
C ASP A 374 -1.57 -19.58 -30.05
N LYS A 375 -2.66 -18.94 -29.61
CA LYS A 375 -3.99 -19.16 -30.18
C LYS A 375 -4.21 -18.43 -31.51
N MET A 376 -3.50 -17.33 -31.76
CA MET A 376 -3.48 -16.67 -33.08
C MET A 376 -2.56 -17.39 -34.07
N ARG A 377 -1.58 -18.15 -33.56
CA ARG A 377 -0.57 -18.86 -34.35
C ARG A 377 -1.14 -19.74 -35.48
N PRO A 378 -2.23 -20.52 -35.33
CA PRO A 378 -2.73 -21.36 -36.42
C PRO A 378 -3.22 -20.57 -37.63
N ASP A 379 -3.91 -19.45 -37.42
CA ASP A 379 -4.35 -18.56 -38.50
C ASP A 379 -3.15 -17.83 -39.12
N ILE A 380 -2.20 -17.36 -38.30
CA ILE A 380 -0.93 -16.78 -38.78
C ILE A 380 -0.20 -17.79 -39.67
N LYS A 381 -0.04 -19.03 -39.21
CA LYS A 381 0.60 -20.12 -39.95
C LYS A 381 -0.10 -20.38 -41.28
N LYS A 382 -1.43 -20.45 -41.26
CA LYS A 382 -2.25 -20.64 -42.46
C LYS A 382 -2.01 -19.51 -43.47
N ASP A 383 -2.00 -18.26 -43.04
CA ASP A 383 -1.84 -17.11 -43.93
C ASP A 383 -0.39 -16.98 -44.43
N VAL A 384 0.62 -17.28 -43.60
CA VAL A 384 2.03 -17.37 -44.01
C VAL A 384 2.23 -18.51 -45.02
N PHE A 385 1.51 -19.63 -44.86
CA PHE A 385 1.48 -20.70 -45.84
C PHE A 385 0.82 -20.22 -47.15
N HIS A 386 -0.32 -19.52 -47.11
CA HIS A 386 -0.94 -18.99 -48.32
C HIS A 386 -0.04 -17.96 -49.05
N LEU A 387 0.71 -17.14 -48.32
CA LEU A 387 1.74 -16.25 -48.86
C LEU A 387 2.82 -17.03 -49.65
N ASN A 388 3.24 -18.19 -49.13
CA ASN A 388 4.17 -19.11 -49.83
C ASN A 388 3.55 -19.71 -51.11
N TRP A 389 2.24 -19.95 -51.14
CA TRP A 389 1.55 -20.57 -52.27
C TRP A 389 0.90 -19.57 -53.25
N ALA A 390 1.09 -18.27 -53.05
CA ALA A 390 0.54 -17.26 -53.95
C ALA A 390 1.16 -17.36 -55.38
N PRO A 391 0.37 -17.19 -56.46
CA PRO A 391 0.86 -17.24 -57.83
C PRO A 391 2.00 -16.24 -58.10
N GLU A 392 2.93 -16.55 -59.01
CA GLU A 392 4.11 -15.72 -59.32
C GLU A 392 3.77 -14.27 -59.72
N THR A 393 2.60 -14.06 -60.31
CA THR A 393 2.11 -12.75 -60.76
C THR A 393 1.63 -11.84 -59.63
N VAL A 394 1.46 -12.37 -58.42
CA VAL A 394 0.94 -11.62 -57.26
C VAL A 394 2.12 -10.93 -56.54
N PRO A 395 2.11 -9.59 -56.42
CA PRO A 395 3.06 -8.83 -55.62
C PRO A 395 3.04 -9.21 -54.14
N ALA A 396 4.11 -8.91 -53.41
CA ALA A 396 4.19 -9.18 -51.98
C ALA A 396 3.12 -8.44 -51.16
N GLU A 397 2.77 -7.22 -51.57
CA GLU A 397 1.72 -6.39 -50.93
C GLU A 397 0.34 -7.08 -50.96
N ASP A 398 -0.06 -7.60 -52.12
CA ASP A 398 -1.34 -8.30 -52.28
C ASP A 398 -1.31 -9.67 -51.59
N ALA A 399 -0.17 -10.38 -51.64
CA ALA A 399 -0.05 -11.71 -51.07
C ALA A 399 0.00 -11.74 -49.53
N VAL A 400 0.45 -10.66 -48.88
CA VAL A 400 0.45 -10.52 -47.40
C VAL A 400 -0.85 -9.90 -46.87
N GLY A 401 -1.74 -9.43 -47.76
CA GLY A 401 -2.93 -8.66 -47.41
C GLY A 401 -3.89 -9.40 -46.46
N ASP A 402 -4.08 -10.71 -46.66
CA ASP A 402 -4.96 -11.52 -45.80
C ASP A 402 -4.41 -11.60 -44.36
N LEU A 403 -3.11 -11.86 -44.21
CA LEU A 403 -2.42 -11.87 -42.91
C LEU A 403 -2.52 -10.49 -42.22
N MET A 404 -2.25 -9.41 -42.97
CA MET A 404 -2.33 -8.05 -42.43
C MET A 404 -3.76 -7.70 -41.98
N THR A 405 -4.77 -8.11 -42.74
CA THR A 405 -6.18 -7.87 -42.40
C THR A 405 -6.59 -8.65 -41.15
N TYR A 406 -6.16 -9.92 -41.05
CA TYR A 406 -6.38 -10.73 -39.85
C TYR A 406 -5.72 -10.09 -38.62
N LEU A 407 -4.45 -9.69 -38.73
CA LEU A 407 -3.72 -9.04 -37.64
C LEU A 407 -4.36 -7.70 -37.26
N ASP A 408 -4.75 -6.86 -38.22
CA ASP A 408 -5.35 -5.55 -37.95
C ASP A 408 -6.65 -5.67 -37.15
N ASN A 409 -7.57 -6.56 -37.57
CA ASN A 409 -8.83 -6.79 -36.86
C ASN A 409 -8.62 -7.24 -35.40
N ASN A 410 -7.66 -8.15 -35.18
CA ASN A 410 -7.33 -8.67 -33.87
C ASN A 410 -6.60 -7.65 -32.99
N LEU A 411 -5.62 -6.94 -33.55
CA LEU A 411 -4.86 -5.91 -32.85
C LEU A 411 -5.71 -4.70 -32.49
N LEU A 412 -6.68 -4.30 -33.32
CA LEU A 412 -7.67 -3.27 -32.99
C LEU A 412 -8.51 -3.67 -31.78
N THR A 413 -8.94 -4.93 -31.72
CA THR A 413 -9.70 -5.47 -30.59
C THR A 413 -8.84 -5.51 -29.31
N LEU A 414 -7.59 -5.95 -29.40
CA LEU A 414 -6.65 -5.95 -28.28
C LEU A 414 -6.36 -4.52 -27.78
N ASN A 415 -6.05 -3.60 -28.69
CA ASN A 415 -5.70 -2.22 -28.37
C ASN A 415 -6.85 -1.46 -27.70
N SER A 416 -8.10 -1.75 -28.09
CA SER A 416 -9.28 -1.14 -27.49
C SER A 416 -9.64 -1.71 -26.11
N ASN A 417 -9.21 -2.92 -25.78
CA ASN A 417 -9.57 -3.59 -24.53
C ASN A 417 -8.42 -3.73 -23.53
N LEU A 418 -7.16 -3.53 -23.92
CA LEU A 418 -5.98 -3.67 -23.05
C LEU A 418 -5.36 -2.34 -22.66
N LEU A 419 -4.72 -2.35 -21.50
CA LEU A 419 -3.75 -1.32 -21.13
C LEU A 419 -2.58 -1.32 -22.10
N LYS A 420 -2.08 -0.12 -22.48
CA LYS A 420 -0.94 0.06 -23.41
C LYS A 420 0.25 -0.86 -23.12
N SER A 421 0.69 -0.93 -21.85
CA SER A 421 1.81 -1.80 -21.45
C SER A 421 1.57 -3.29 -21.69
N ASN A 422 0.32 -3.74 -21.66
CA ASN A 422 -0.04 -5.13 -21.93
C ASN A 422 -0.28 -5.36 -23.43
N PHE A 423 -0.83 -4.37 -24.13
CA PHE A 423 -0.92 -4.39 -25.58
C PHE A 423 0.48 -4.52 -26.21
N ASP A 424 1.46 -3.73 -25.76
CA ASP A 424 2.83 -3.79 -26.26
C ASP A 424 3.48 -5.17 -26.01
N ARG A 425 3.21 -5.80 -24.85
CA ARG A 425 3.66 -7.17 -24.55
C ARG A 425 3.05 -8.21 -25.49
N ILE A 426 1.76 -8.10 -25.80
CA ILE A 426 1.09 -9.00 -26.74
C ILE A 426 1.62 -8.77 -28.15
N LEU A 427 1.78 -7.51 -28.55
CA LEU A 427 2.31 -7.16 -29.86
C LEU A 427 3.70 -7.75 -30.08
N GLN A 428 4.56 -7.70 -29.05
CA GLN A 428 5.87 -8.36 -29.08
C GLN A 428 5.75 -9.89 -29.20
N SER A 429 4.88 -10.52 -28.42
CA SER A 429 4.70 -11.98 -28.47
C SER A 429 4.15 -12.46 -29.82
N ILE A 430 3.20 -11.73 -30.42
CA ILE A 430 2.69 -12.03 -31.76
C ILE A 430 3.79 -11.86 -32.82
N TRP A 431 4.63 -10.83 -32.69
CA TRP A 431 5.78 -10.63 -33.59
C TRP A 431 6.76 -11.81 -33.51
N GLU A 432 7.06 -12.30 -32.32
CA GLU A 432 7.93 -13.47 -32.10
C GLU A 432 7.34 -14.74 -32.76
N GLU A 433 6.04 -15.02 -32.56
CA GLU A 433 5.36 -16.16 -33.21
C GLU A 433 5.35 -16.03 -34.75
N LEU A 434 5.12 -14.83 -35.27
CA LEU A 434 5.15 -14.57 -36.72
C LEU A 434 6.53 -14.90 -37.31
N LEU A 435 7.61 -14.49 -36.65
CA LEU A 435 8.97 -14.78 -37.12
C LEU A 435 9.26 -16.28 -37.13
N GLU A 436 8.79 -17.02 -36.12
CA GLU A 436 8.98 -18.46 -36.06
C GLU A 436 8.19 -19.18 -37.17
N GLU A 437 6.96 -18.74 -37.49
CA GLU A 437 6.20 -19.31 -38.63
C GLU A 437 6.87 -19.03 -39.97
N PHE A 438 7.41 -17.83 -40.20
CA PHE A 438 8.19 -17.54 -41.41
C PHE A 438 9.41 -18.46 -41.52
N LYS A 439 10.11 -18.69 -40.40
CA LYS A 439 11.28 -19.57 -40.35
C LYS A 439 10.90 -21.02 -40.60
N GLU A 440 9.81 -21.51 -39.97
CA GLU A 440 9.32 -22.88 -40.15
C GLU A 440 8.96 -23.15 -41.61
N VAL A 441 8.25 -22.23 -42.27
CA VAL A 441 7.90 -22.35 -43.70
C VAL A 441 9.15 -22.39 -44.58
N ILE A 442 10.19 -21.61 -44.28
CA ILE A 442 11.46 -21.64 -45.03
C ILE A 442 12.24 -22.94 -44.84
N GLU A 443 12.13 -23.57 -43.66
CA GLU A 443 12.87 -24.78 -43.31
C GLU A 443 12.19 -26.08 -43.77
N THR A 444 10.86 -26.08 -43.80
CA THR A 444 10.07 -27.29 -44.09
C THR A 444 9.69 -27.43 -45.56
N GLU A 445 9.54 -26.33 -46.28
CA GLU A 445 9.16 -26.34 -47.69
C GLU A 445 10.37 -26.62 -48.60
N GLU A 446 10.14 -27.34 -49.70
CA GLU A 446 11.20 -27.62 -50.68
C GLU A 446 11.81 -26.31 -51.23
N PRO A 447 13.12 -26.28 -51.56
CA PRO A 447 13.76 -25.10 -52.13
C PRO A 447 13.03 -24.62 -53.40
N ARG A 448 12.36 -23.47 -53.31
CA ARG A 448 11.59 -22.88 -54.43
C ARG A 448 12.43 -21.86 -55.20
N GLN A 449 11.87 -21.40 -56.32
CA GLN A 449 12.46 -20.37 -57.16
C GLN A 449 12.77 -19.09 -56.38
N THR A 450 13.78 -18.34 -56.82
CA THR A 450 14.25 -17.08 -56.22
C THR A 450 13.14 -16.04 -55.96
N LEU A 451 12.08 -16.04 -56.79
CA LEU A 451 10.92 -15.15 -56.61
C LEU A 451 10.17 -15.38 -55.28
N PHE A 452 10.13 -16.61 -54.78
CA PHE A 452 9.51 -16.93 -53.49
C PHE A 452 10.23 -16.22 -52.33
N TYR A 453 11.55 -16.38 -52.24
CA TYR A 453 12.35 -15.75 -51.19
C TYR A 453 12.34 -14.22 -51.30
N LYS A 454 12.24 -13.69 -52.52
CA LYS A 454 12.04 -12.26 -52.76
C LYS A 454 10.70 -11.78 -52.19
N ARG A 455 9.60 -12.49 -52.44
CA ARG A 455 8.27 -12.16 -51.89
C ARG A 455 8.26 -12.21 -50.36
N MET A 456 8.82 -13.25 -49.76
CA MET A 456 8.92 -13.39 -48.30
C MET A 456 9.77 -12.25 -47.69
N TYR A 457 10.86 -11.85 -48.34
CA TYR A 457 11.70 -10.73 -47.92
C TYR A 457 10.94 -9.40 -47.95
N GLU A 458 10.18 -9.13 -49.02
CA GLU A 458 9.38 -7.92 -49.18
C GLU A 458 8.21 -7.89 -48.19
N ALA A 459 7.46 -8.99 -48.04
CA ALA A 459 6.37 -9.14 -47.08
C ALA A 459 6.85 -8.94 -45.64
N LEU A 460 8.01 -9.49 -45.27
CA LEU A 460 8.62 -9.28 -43.96
C LEU A 460 8.97 -7.80 -43.72
N GLY A 461 9.38 -7.06 -44.76
CA GLY A 461 9.58 -5.61 -44.71
C GLY A 461 8.28 -4.84 -44.43
N LEU A 462 7.21 -5.16 -45.15
CA LEU A 462 5.90 -4.55 -44.95
C LEU A 462 5.35 -4.82 -43.54
N LEU A 463 5.59 -6.02 -43.00
CA LEU A 463 5.18 -6.38 -41.64
C LEU A 463 5.96 -5.59 -40.57
N VAL A 464 7.24 -5.25 -40.79
CA VAL A 464 7.97 -4.36 -39.88
C VAL A 464 7.30 -2.99 -39.80
N ASP A 465 6.92 -2.42 -40.94
CA ASP A 465 6.26 -1.12 -40.98
C ASP A 465 4.87 -1.19 -40.31
N PHE A 466 4.15 -2.30 -40.53
CA PHE A 466 2.86 -2.58 -39.89
C PHE A 466 2.97 -2.65 -38.36
N PHE A 467 3.90 -3.43 -37.81
CA PHE A 467 4.08 -3.56 -36.35
C PHE A 467 4.70 -2.32 -35.70
N ASN A 468 5.46 -1.51 -36.46
CA ASN A 468 5.96 -0.22 -35.99
C ASN A 468 4.82 0.81 -35.88
N ALA A 469 3.87 0.78 -36.83
CA ALA A 469 2.70 1.64 -36.88
C ALA A 469 3.00 3.14 -36.70
N ASN A 470 4.05 3.64 -37.34
CA ASN A 470 4.55 5.02 -37.20
C ASN A 470 4.84 5.39 -35.73
N GLU A 471 5.69 4.61 -35.06
CA GLU A 471 6.11 4.76 -33.64
C GLU A 471 4.98 4.57 -32.61
N LYS A 472 3.80 4.12 -33.03
CA LYS A 472 2.68 3.81 -32.10
C LYS A 472 2.67 2.35 -31.66
N GLY A 473 3.36 1.46 -32.38
CA GLY A 473 3.51 0.04 -32.07
C GLY A 473 4.85 -0.26 -31.42
N LEU A 474 5.52 -1.33 -31.87
CA LEU A 474 6.84 -1.72 -31.38
C LEU A 474 7.92 -0.75 -31.87
N THR A 475 8.91 -0.50 -31.03
CA THR A 475 10.07 0.30 -31.42
C THR A 475 10.91 -0.45 -32.46
N MET A 476 11.63 0.28 -33.30
CA MET A 476 12.49 -0.36 -34.30
C MET A 476 13.63 -1.19 -33.67
N ALA A 477 14.00 -0.90 -32.42
CA ALA A 477 14.95 -1.70 -31.65
C ALA A 477 14.38 -3.08 -31.24
N GLU A 478 13.08 -3.13 -30.89
CA GLU A 478 12.37 -4.38 -30.57
C GLU A 478 12.11 -5.22 -31.82
N LEU A 479 11.74 -4.57 -32.94
CA LEU A 479 11.49 -5.25 -34.22
C LEU A 479 12.77 -5.83 -34.83
N GLN A 480 13.90 -5.15 -34.69
CA GLN A 480 15.21 -5.61 -35.14
C GLN A 480 15.88 -6.59 -34.16
N SER A 481 15.09 -7.55 -33.67
CA SER A 481 15.57 -8.67 -32.85
C SER A 481 16.63 -9.48 -33.59
N LYS A 482 17.36 -10.33 -32.85
CA LYS A 482 18.38 -11.18 -33.44
C LYS A 482 17.74 -12.16 -34.44
N GLU A 483 16.61 -12.72 -34.05
CA GLU A 483 15.79 -13.67 -34.80
C GLU A 483 15.34 -13.06 -36.13
N PHE A 484 14.87 -11.81 -36.11
CA PHE A 484 14.51 -11.07 -37.33
C PHE A 484 15.73 -10.85 -38.23
N LYS A 485 16.87 -10.43 -37.68
CA LYS A 485 18.09 -10.18 -38.47
C LYS A 485 18.59 -11.46 -39.13
N ASP A 486 18.60 -12.56 -38.39
CA ASP A 486 19.02 -13.88 -38.90
C ASP A 486 18.09 -14.35 -40.03
N LEU A 487 16.77 -14.24 -39.83
CA LEU A 487 15.76 -14.56 -40.84
C LEU A 487 15.90 -13.69 -42.10
N LYS A 488 16.02 -12.37 -41.92
CA LYS A 488 16.16 -11.40 -43.02
C LYS A 488 17.45 -11.62 -43.81
N ASN A 489 18.56 -11.94 -43.13
CA ASN A 489 19.83 -12.29 -43.76
C ASN A 489 19.71 -13.57 -44.58
N ARG A 490 19.09 -14.61 -44.02
CA ARG A 490 18.87 -15.89 -44.71
C ARG A 490 18.00 -15.73 -45.96
N LEU A 491 16.89 -15.00 -45.85
CA LEU A 491 16.05 -14.61 -47.00
C LEU A 491 16.82 -13.78 -48.02
N SER A 492 17.71 -12.89 -47.56
CA SER A 492 18.55 -12.08 -48.45
C SER A 492 19.56 -12.92 -49.23
N LEU A 493 20.01 -14.05 -48.71
CA LEU A 493 20.88 -14.98 -49.43
C LEU A 493 20.07 -15.82 -50.42
N TYR A 494 18.91 -16.36 -50.00
CA TYR A 494 18.10 -17.20 -50.87
C TYR A 494 17.41 -16.46 -52.02
N LYS A 495 17.23 -15.14 -51.91
CA LYS A 495 16.74 -14.30 -53.02
C LYS A 495 17.81 -13.92 -54.05
N MET A 496 19.09 -14.22 -53.80
CA MET A 496 20.16 -13.92 -54.74
C MET A 496 20.23 -15.01 -55.82
N ASP A 497 20.60 -14.62 -57.03
CA ASP A 497 20.92 -15.60 -58.06
C ASP A 497 22.28 -16.27 -57.77
N THR A 498 22.55 -17.38 -58.45
CA THR A 498 23.78 -18.16 -58.22
C THR A 498 25.05 -17.31 -58.42
N PHE A 499 25.03 -16.39 -59.37
CA PHE A 499 26.17 -15.51 -59.66
C PHE A 499 26.40 -14.48 -58.55
N ALA A 500 25.37 -13.78 -58.06
CA ALA A 500 25.53 -12.84 -56.95
C ALA A 500 25.91 -13.53 -55.63
N LEU A 501 25.48 -14.78 -55.41
CA LEU A 501 25.94 -15.58 -54.27
C LEU A 501 27.43 -15.91 -54.34
N MET A 502 27.92 -16.26 -55.54
CA MET A 502 29.35 -16.51 -55.75
C MET A 502 30.18 -15.25 -55.52
N GLU A 503 29.73 -14.10 -56.05
CA GLU A 503 30.39 -12.81 -55.85
C GLU A 503 30.47 -12.45 -54.36
N LYS A 504 29.34 -12.51 -53.64
CA LYS A 504 29.29 -12.26 -52.21
C LYS A 504 30.18 -13.21 -51.39
N PHE A 505 30.25 -14.50 -51.76
CA PHE A 505 31.14 -15.45 -51.10
C PHE A 505 32.61 -15.09 -51.27
N TYR A 506 33.01 -14.67 -52.48
CA TYR A 506 34.38 -14.24 -52.74
C TYR A 506 34.72 -12.92 -52.02
N GLU A 507 33.78 -11.98 -51.92
CA GLU A 507 33.92 -10.76 -51.13
C GLU A 507 34.10 -11.06 -49.63
N GLU A 508 33.23 -11.89 -49.04
CA GLU A 508 33.35 -12.31 -47.63
C GLU A 508 34.67 -13.06 -47.36
N LYS A 509 35.16 -13.84 -48.34
CA LYS A 509 36.47 -14.51 -48.26
C LYS A 509 37.64 -13.54 -48.32
N LEU A 510 37.53 -12.47 -49.11
CA LEU A 510 38.53 -11.40 -49.17
C LEU A 510 38.59 -10.62 -47.85
N GLU A 511 37.45 -10.32 -47.23
CA GLU A 511 37.39 -9.64 -45.93
C GLU A 511 37.99 -10.48 -44.79
N GLN A 512 37.85 -11.81 -44.83
CA GLN A 512 38.46 -12.72 -43.85
C GLN A 512 39.98 -12.90 -44.01
N GLN A 513 40.54 -12.47 -45.15
CA GLN A 513 41.97 -12.56 -45.46
C GLN A 513 42.76 -11.29 -45.08
N VAL A 514 42.09 -10.25 -44.59
CA VAL A 514 42.65 -9.02 -44.01
C VAL A 514 42.60 -9.11 -42.49
#